data_AF-A0A2G3K140-F1
#
_entry.id   AF-A0A2G3K140-F1
#
_cell.length_a   1.000
_cell.length_b   1.000
_cell.length_c   1.000
_cell.angle_alpha   90.00
_cell.angle_beta   90.00
_cell.angle_gamma   90.00
#
_symmetry.space_group_name_H-M   'P 1'
#
loop_
_entity.id
_entity.type
_entity.pdbx_description
1 polymer ?
#
loop_
_entity_poly.entity_id
_entity_poly.type
_entity_poly.pdbx_seq_one_letter_code
_entity_poly.pdbx_strand_id
1 'polypeptide(L)'
;MSNTRRVYRPLAQVRAVGGVYVDQVVADFRALPPESEQKPRYAEAKQLADNCEDLDWQQLFALELWVLQLMPLYQLEERAAVLGQIFTNPASLRPAVGVEDYQERLCCWALNMQSERQWVFRKNLLREQEAWRLRKRLGETLLWVGVLALSLAWFGWLIELPAIPILAMVTWLGISGGYASIARRSQAASATRPGEASSGTAFGNLCALDVGQGSVVQAMLLAGLFAVVAYGLLASGLLGQLLQEGVTNTLFPQFSPLNELGLPLPKAGNDVAKLSVWSFLAGFAERLVPDVLDKLSGKSKNKEEKQNSG
;
A
#
# COMPACT_ATOMS: atom_id res chain seq x y z
N MET A 1 -10.12 -26.92 -9.77
CA MET A 1 -10.12 -25.58 -9.15
C MET A 1 -11.48 -25.36 -8.50
N SER A 2 -11.58 -25.61 -7.19
CA SER A 2 -12.83 -25.34 -6.45
C SER A 2 -13.09 -23.86 -6.48
N ASN A 3 -14.17 -23.46 -7.14
CA ASN A 3 -14.69 -22.09 -7.12
C ASN A 3 -15.30 -21.84 -5.73
N THR A 4 -14.47 -21.80 -4.69
CA THR A 4 -14.85 -21.25 -3.39
C THR A 4 -15.21 -19.81 -3.67
N ARG A 5 -16.51 -19.55 -3.89
CA ARG A 5 -17.07 -18.19 -3.86
C ARG A 5 -16.44 -17.55 -2.65
N ARG A 6 -15.59 -16.55 -2.90
CA ARG A 6 -14.93 -15.78 -1.85
C ARG A 6 -16.09 -15.16 -1.08
N VAL A 7 -16.53 -15.82 0.00
CA VAL A 7 -17.48 -15.24 0.93
C VAL A 7 -16.71 -14.05 1.45
N TYR A 8 -17.05 -12.89 0.91
CA TYR A 8 -16.62 -11.61 1.41
C TYR A 8 -16.98 -11.69 2.88
N ARG A 9 -15.99 -11.96 3.76
CA ARG A 9 -16.27 -12.12 5.19
C ARG A 9 -17.08 -10.87 5.52
N PRO A 10 -18.37 -11.01 5.89
CA PRO A 10 -19.14 -9.86 6.31
C PRO A 10 -18.24 -9.20 7.33
N LEU A 11 -17.88 -7.98 7.00
CA LEU A 11 -16.88 -7.19 7.68
C LEU A 11 -16.96 -7.51 9.16
N ALA A 12 -15.87 -8.03 9.75
CA ALA A 12 -15.82 -8.48 11.13
C ALA A 12 -16.60 -7.52 12.03
N GLN A 13 -17.28 -8.06 13.08
CA GLN A 13 -18.04 -7.30 14.08
C GLN A 13 -17.47 -5.89 14.21
N VAL A 14 -18.24 -4.88 13.78
CA VAL A 14 -17.70 -3.52 13.56
C VAL A 14 -17.00 -3.02 14.82
N ARG A 15 -17.55 -3.39 15.97
CA ARG A 15 -17.03 -3.05 17.29
C ARG A 15 -15.59 -3.49 17.54
N ALA A 16 -15.16 -4.64 17.01
CA ALA A 16 -13.80 -5.13 17.17
C ALA A 16 -12.75 -4.26 16.47
N VAL A 17 -13.14 -3.56 15.39
CA VAL A 17 -12.24 -2.75 14.56
C VAL A 17 -12.48 -1.25 14.75
N GLY A 18 -13.72 -0.86 15.04
CA GLY A 18 -14.20 0.52 15.06
C GLY A 18 -15.09 0.83 16.27
N GLY A 19 -14.86 0.19 17.42
CA GLY A 19 -15.66 0.41 18.65
C GLY A 19 -15.84 1.89 19.00
N VAL A 20 -14.76 2.68 18.97
CA VAL A 20 -14.81 4.13 19.22
C VAL A 20 -15.74 4.87 18.24
N TYR A 21 -15.78 4.43 16.98
CA TYR A 21 -16.66 5.01 15.98
C TYR A 21 -18.12 4.61 16.21
N VAL A 22 -18.39 3.37 16.62
CA VAL A 22 -19.71 2.91 17.05
C VAL A 22 -20.19 3.74 18.24
N ASP A 23 -19.34 3.88 19.26
CA ASP A 23 -19.65 4.64 20.48
C ASP A 23 -19.97 6.10 20.15
N GLN A 24 -19.23 6.73 19.23
CA GLN A 24 -19.51 8.09 18.78
C GLN A 24 -20.88 8.20 18.11
N VAL A 25 -21.22 7.31 17.16
CA VAL A 25 -22.50 7.36 16.45
C VAL A 25 -23.67 7.09 17.40
N VAL A 26 -23.50 6.17 18.36
CA VAL A 26 -24.50 5.87 19.39
C VAL A 26 -24.64 7.04 20.37
N ALA A 27 -23.54 7.72 20.73
CA ALA A 27 -23.58 8.92 21.54
C ALA A 27 -24.30 10.07 20.81
N ASP A 28 -24.02 10.26 19.51
CA ASP A 28 -24.72 11.25 18.67
C ASP A 28 -26.23 10.95 18.64
N PHE A 29 -26.65 9.68 18.56
CA PHE A 29 -28.06 9.27 18.64
C PHE A 29 -28.67 9.57 20.02
N ARG A 30 -27.97 9.23 21.12
CA ARG A 30 -28.45 9.44 22.50
C ARG A 30 -28.52 10.92 22.88
N ALA A 31 -27.77 11.78 22.19
CA ALA A 31 -27.80 13.23 22.36
C ALA A 31 -28.95 13.93 21.62
N LEU A 32 -29.76 13.18 20.86
CA LEU A 32 -30.93 13.73 20.18
C LEU A 32 -31.99 14.20 21.20
N PRO A 33 -32.67 15.33 20.93
CA PRO A 33 -33.73 15.83 21.80
C PRO A 33 -34.95 14.88 21.80
N PRO A 34 -35.77 14.87 22.87
CA PRO A 34 -36.99 14.04 22.96
C PRO A 34 -37.99 14.29 21.82
N GLU A 35 -38.02 15.50 21.26
CA GLU A 35 -38.86 15.85 20.11
C GLU A 35 -38.57 14.99 18.87
N SER A 36 -37.35 14.47 18.75
CA SER A 36 -36.96 13.58 17.65
C SER A 36 -37.64 12.22 17.71
N GLU A 37 -38.23 11.81 18.83
CA GLU A 37 -38.98 10.56 18.97
C GLU A 37 -40.19 10.48 18.03
N GLN A 38 -40.76 11.61 17.67
CA GLN A 38 -41.94 11.70 16.78
C GLN A 38 -41.56 11.60 15.29
N LYS A 39 -40.28 11.72 14.96
CA LYS A 39 -39.81 11.71 13.56
C LYS A 39 -39.82 10.30 12.98
N PRO A 40 -40.07 10.16 11.66
CA PRO A 40 -39.94 8.87 10.99
C PRO A 40 -38.52 8.33 11.16
N ARG A 41 -38.39 7.00 11.26
CA ARG A 41 -37.13 6.26 11.46
C ARG A 41 -36.48 6.35 12.84
N TYR A 42 -37.03 7.11 13.80
CA TYR A 42 -36.49 7.13 15.17
C TYR A 42 -36.50 5.72 15.79
N ALA A 43 -37.59 4.97 15.65
CA ALA A 43 -37.70 3.61 16.19
C ALA A 43 -36.67 2.64 15.57
N GLU A 44 -36.43 2.73 14.26
CA GLU A 44 -35.42 1.92 13.57
C GLU A 44 -34.01 2.29 14.03
N ALA A 45 -33.71 3.59 14.15
CA ALA A 45 -32.43 4.07 14.66
C ALA A 45 -32.20 3.63 16.11
N LYS A 46 -33.23 3.71 16.96
CA LYS A 46 -33.19 3.22 18.34
C LYS A 46 -32.88 1.74 18.40
N GLN A 47 -33.56 0.92 17.58
CA GLN A 47 -33.31 -0.51 17.53
C GLN A 47 -31.85 -0.84 17.16
N LEU A 48 -31.26 -0.11 16.21
CA LEU A 48 -29.84 -0.29 15.87
C LEU A 48 -28.89 0.19 16.99
N ALA A 49 -29.20 1.33 17.62
CA ALA A 49 -28.40 1.87 18.71
C ALA A 49 -28.43 0.97 19.97
N ASP A 50 -29.58 0.37 20.27
CA ASP A 50 -29.74 -0.58 21.37
C ASP A 50 -29.00 -1.90 21.09
N ASN A 51 -28.96 -2.33 19.82
CA ASN A 51 -28.21 -3.51 19.37
C ASN A 51 -26.78 -3.19 18.90
N CYS A 52 -26.13 -2.16 19.47
CA CYS A 52 -24.85 -1.64 18.97
C CYS A 52 -23.65 -2.61 19.08
N GLU A 53 -23.76 -3.70 19.84
CA GLU A 53 -22.73 -4.74 19.97
C GLU A 53 -22.57 -5.56 18.68
N ASP A 54 -23.67 -5.81 17.97
CA ASP A 54 -23.73 -6.73 16.83
C ASP A 54 -23.90 -6.04 15.47
N LEU A 55 -23.66 -4.72 15.41
CA LEU A 55 -23.79 -3.97 14.17
C LEU A 55 -22.77 -4.41 13.12
N ASP A 56 -23.24 -4.60 11.90
CA ASP A 56 -22.40 -4.59 10.70
C ASP A 56 -22.19 -3.15 10.18
N TRP A 57 -21.27 -2.96 9.23
CA TRP A 57 -20.97 -1.60 8.71
C TRP A 57 -22.13 -1.00 7.93
N GLN A 58 -23.01 -1.82 7.36
CA GLN A 58 -24.18 -1.32 6.63
C GLN A 58 -25.20 -0.74 7.62
N GLN A 59 -25.47 -1.44 8.71
CA GLN A 59 -26.34 -1.01 9.79
C GLN A 59 -25.77 0.23 10.50
N LEU A 60 -24.46 0.25 10.81
CA LEU A 60 -23.84 1.44 11.41
C LEU A 60 -23.95 2.67 10.50
N PHE A 61 -23.72 2.50 9.20
CA PHE A 61 -23.85 3.60 8.24
C PHE A 61 -25.29 4.05 8.05
N ALA A 62 -26.25 3.12 8.10
CA ALA A 62 -27.67 3.46 8.09
C ALA A 62 -28.05 4.27 9.34
N LEU A 63 -27.64 3.79 10.53
CA LEU A 63 -27.85 4.49 11.80
C LEU A 63 -27.32 5.92 11.74
N GLU A 64 -26.09 6.10 11.25
CA GLU A 64 -25.49 7.42 11.15
C GLU A 64 -26.23 8.38 10.20
N LEU A 65 -26.71 7.88 9.06
CA LEU A 65 -27.53 8.68 8.14
C LEU A 65 -28.88 9.04 8.77
N TRP A 66 -29.48 8.13 9.54
CA TRP A 66 -30.72 8.41 10.27
C TRP A 66 -30.51 9.42 11.38
N VAL A 67 -29.42 9.34 12.14
CA VAL A 67 -29.07 10.33 13.17
C VAL A 67 -29.03 11.74 12.56
N LEU A 68 -28.40 11.93 11.40
CA LEU A 68 -28.40 13.22 10.70
C LEU A 68 -29.80 13.74 10.33
N GLN A 69 -30.71 12.84 9.94
CA GLN A 69 -32.11 13.20 9.64
C GLN A 69 -32.90 13.59 10.90
N LEU A 70 -32.54 12.99 12.04
CA LEU A 70 -33.19 13.21 13.32
C LEU A 70 -32.67 14.46 14.05
N MET A 71 -31.46 14.93 13.74
CA MET A 71 -30.86 16.10 14.37
C MET A 71 -31.72 17.37 14.24
N PRO A 72 -31.81 18.20 15.30
CA PRO A 72 -32.35 19.55 15.22
C PRO A 72 -31.39 20.45 14.43
N LEU A 73 -31.88 21.60 13.94
CA LEU A 73 -31.14 22.49 13.04
C LEU A 73 -29.75 22.90 13.60
N TYR A 74 -29.68 23.27 14.88
CA TYR A 74 -28.42 23.72 15.50
C TYR A 74 -27.34 22.62 15.52
N GLN A 75 -27.68 21.38 15.89
CA GLN A 75 -26.75 20.25 15.86
C GLN A 75 -26.35 19.91 14.42
N LEU A 76 -27.31 20.00 13.50
CA LEU A 76 -27.07 19.75 12.08
C LEU A 76 -26.11 20.78 11.48
N GLU A 77 -26.19 22.06 11.85
CA GLU A 77 -25.26 23.10 11.42
C GLU A 77 -23.83 22.86 11.89
N GLU A 78 -23.65 22.45 13.15
CA GLU A 78 -22.36 22.08 13.72
C GLU A 78 -21.79 20.84 13.02
N ARG A 79 -22.60 19.78 12.88
CA ARG A 79 -22.18 18.55 12.20
C ARG A 79 -21.85 18.81 10.74
N ALA A 80 -22.64 19.64 10.05
CA ALA A 80 -22.36 20.06 8.68
C ALA A 80 -21.07 20.88 8.58
N ALA A 81 -20.76 21.74 9.55
CA ALA A 81 -19.50 22.46 9.59
C ALA A 81 -18.30 21.51 9.71
N VAL A 82 -18.38 20.51 10.59
CA VAL A 82 -17.34 19.46 10.73
C VAL A 82 -17.20 18.66 9.44
N LEU A 83 -18.31 18.23 8.83
CA LEU A 83 -18.27 17.51 7.54
C LEU A 83 -17.63 18.37 6.44
N GLY A 84 -17.93 19.66 6.39
CA GLY A 84 -17.32 20.59 5.43
C GLY A 84 -15.82 20.76 5.59
N GLN A 85 -15.28 20.61 6.80
CA GLN A 85 -13.83 20.66 7.05
C GLN A 85 -13.10 19.38 6.61
N ILE A 86 -13.79 18.25 6.57
CA ILE A 86 -13.21 16.95 6.16
C ILE A 86 -12.94 16.92 4.65
N PHE A 87 -13.77 17.60 3.86
CA PHE A 87 -13.66 17.60 2.40
C PHE A 87 -13.13 18.93 1.89
N THR A 88 -11.90 18.93 1.36
CA THR A 88 -11.28 20.12 0.75
C THR A 88 -12.09 20.64 -0.45
N ASN A 89 -12.71 19.73 -1.21
CA ASN A 89 -13.52 20.02 -2.39
C ASN A 89 -14.80 19.17 -2.37
N PRO A 90 -15.87 19.61 -1.67
CA PRO A 90 -17.12 18.87 -1.63
C PRO A 90 -17.81 18.89 -3.01
N ALA A 91 -18.50 17.79 -3.37
CA ALA A 91 -19.21 17.70 -4.64
C ALA A 91 -20.35 18.72 -4.80
N SER A 92 -20.89 19.21 -3.68
CA SER A 92 -21.95 20.21 -3.64
C SER A 92 -21.59 21.33 -2.68
N LEU A 93 -21.94 22.57 -3.04
CA LEU A 93 -21.77 23.73 -2.17
C LEU A 93 -22.71 23.65 -0.97
N ARG A 94 -22.21 24.06 0.20
CA ARG A 94 -23.03 24.18 1.40
C ARG A 94 -24.13 25.24 1.16
N PRO A 95 -25.40 24.98 1.51
CA PRO A 95 -26.45 25.97 1.35
C PRO A 95 -26.18 27.22 2.21
N ALA A 96 -26.50 28.38 1.65
CA ALA A 96 -26.40 29.65 2.37
C ALA A 96 -27.48 29.76 3.44
N VAL A 97 -27.16 30.41 4.57
CA VAL A 97 -28.12 30.70 5.64
C VAL A 97 -29.20 31.65 5.11
N GLY A 98 -30.46 31.39 5.45
CA GLY A 98 -31.61 32.23 5.08
C GLY A 98 -32.30 31.86 3.76
N VAL A 99 -31.86 30.82 3.06
CA VAL A 99 -32.58 30.27 1.90
C VAL A 99 -33.85 29.54 2.36
N GLU A 100 -34.92 29.58 1.56
CA GLU A 100 -36.11 28.76 1.79
C GLU A 100 -35.74 27.27 1.94
N ASP A 101 -36.37 26.60 2.90
CA ASP A 101 -36.09 25.20 3.26
C ASP A 101 -34.63 24.96 3.67
N TYR A 102 -33.99 25.94 4.31
CA TYR A 102 -32.59 25.86 4.73
C TYR A 102 -32.25 24.55 5.45
N GLN A 103 -33.09 24.14 6.41
CA GLN A 103 -32.88 22.92 7.18
C GLN A 103 -32.89 21.66 6.29
N GLU A 104 -33.84 21.56 5.36
CA GLU A 104 -33.95 20.41 4.47
C GLU A 104 -32.77 20.36 3.49
N ARG A 105 -32.42 21.51 2.90
CA ARG A 105 -31.25 21.64 2.01
C ARG A 105 -29.96 21.30 2.73
N LEU A 106 -29.80 21.76 3.97
CA LEU A 106 -28.62 21.46 4.80
C LEU A 106 -28.56 19.98 5.16
N CYS A 107 -29.69 19.36 5.48
CA CYS A 107 -29.79 17.93 5.76
C CYS A 107 -29.41 17.11 4.52
N CYS A 108 -29.97 17.43 3.35
CA CYS A 108 -29.62 16.78 2.09
C CYS A 108 -28.13 16.91 1.76
N TRP A 109 -27.56 18.11 1.95
CA TRP A 109 -26.12 18.33 1.78
C TRP A 109 -25.28 17.49 2.75
N ALA A 110 -25.64 17.47 4.03
CA ALA A 110 -24.94 16.72 5.06
C ALA A 110 -25.02 15.20 4.81
N LEU A 111 -26.18 14.69 4.38
CA LEU A 111 -26.38 13.30 3.96
C LEU A 111 -25.49 12.94 2.77
N ASN A 112 -25.42 13.83 1.76
CA ASN A 112 -24.54 13.60 0.61
C ASN A 112 -23.08 13.49 1.04
N MET A 113 -22.58 14.46 1.82
CA MET A 113 -21.20 14.46 2.35
C MET A 113 -20.92 13.23 3.22
N GLN A 114 -21.87 12.84 4.07
CA GLN A 114 -21.75 11.66 4.90
C GLN A 114 -21.69 10.38 4.07
N SER A 115 -22.51 10.27 3.03
CA SER A 115 -22.50 9.13 2.10
C SER A 115 -21.17 9.03 1.35
N GLU A 116 -20.61 10.16 0.92
CA GLU A 116 -19.28 10.21 0.30
C GLU A 116 -18.20 9.75 1.28
N ARG A 117 -18.28 10.16 2.54
CA ARG A 117 -17.36 9.73 3.60
C ARG A 117 -17.41 8.22 3.80
N GLN A 118 -18.61 7.65 3.90
CA GLN A 118 -18.83 6.21 4.05
C GLN A 118 -18.31 5.44 2.82
N TRP A 119 -18.49 5.99 1.62
CA TRP A 119 -17.96 5.40 0.39
C TRP A 119 -16.43 5.41 0.34
N VAL A 120 -15.79 6.52 0.69
CA VAL A 120 -14.33 6.63 0.81
C VAL A 120 -13.80 5.65 1.84
N PHE A 121 -14.47 5.53 2.99
CA PHE A 121 -14.11 4.56 4.02
C PHE A 121 -14.15 3.11 3.48
N ARG A 122 -15.25 2.71 2.82
CA ARG A 122 -15.38 1.36 2.23
C ARG A 122 -14.27 1.07 1.23
N LYS A 123 -13.94 2.04 0.37
CA LYS A 123 -12.81 1.93 -0.58
C LYS A 123 -11.48 1.75 0.12
N ASN A 124 -11.20 2.54 1.16
CA ASN A 124 -9.96 2.44 1.91
C ASN A 124 -9.84 1.10 2.63
N LEU A 125 -10.94 0.59 3.19
CA LEU A 125 -10.96 -0.71 3.85
C LEU A 125 -10.70 -1.85 2.86
N LEU A 126 -11.36 -1.82 1.71
CA LEU A 126 -11.08 -2.73 0.59
C LEU A 126 -9.61 -2.69 0.18
N ARG A 127 -9.04 -1.49 0.03
CA ARG A 127 -7.63 -1.32 -0.32
C ARG A 127 -6.70 -1.90 0.73
N GLU A 128 -6.95 -1.62 2.00
CA GLU A 128 -6.10 -2.09 3.08
C GLU A 128 -6.15 -3.62 3.19
N GLN A 129 -7.32 -4.23 2.96
CA GLN A 129 -7.46 -5.68 2.86
C GLN A 129 -6.63 -6.27 1.71
N GLU A 130 -6.72 -5.70 0.50
CA GLU A 130 -5.92 -6.19 -0.64
C GLU A 130 -4.43 -5.94 -0.43
N ALA A 131 -4.03 -4.79 0.13
CA ALA A 131 -2.65 -4.50 0.49
C ALA A 131 -2.11 -5.46 1.56
N TRP A 132 -2.94 -5.84 2.54
CA TRP A 132 -2.58 -6.85 3.54
C TRP A 132 -2.39 -8.22 2.91
N ARG A 133 -3.29 -8.65 2.01
CA ARG A 133 -3.16 -9.92 1.29
C ARG A 133 -1.89 -9.96 0.45
N LEU A 134 -1.59 -8.88 -0.27
CA LEU A 134 -0.37 -8.75 -1.05
C LEU A 134 0.86 -8.85 -0.15
N ARG A 135 0.92 -8.09 0.96
CA ARG A 135 2.02 -8.15 1.94
C ARG A 135 2.21 -9.55 2.51
N LYS A 136 1.11 -10.23 2.86
CA LYS A 136 1.14 -11.61 3.34
C LYS A 136 1.74 -12.56 2.29
N ARG A 137 1.25 -12.51 1.05
CA ARG A 137 1.74 -13.35 -0.04
C ARG A 137 3.22 -13.09 -0.36
N LEU A 138 3.64 -11.83 -0.34
CA LEU A 138 5.04 -11.46 -0.53
C LEU A 138 5.92 -11.98 0.61
N GLY A 139 5.46 -11.85 1.86
CA GLY A 139 6.15 -12.38 3.04
C GLY A 139 6.26 -13.90 3.01
N GLU A 140 5.19 -14.61 2.66
CA GLU A 140 5.19 -16.07 2.47
C GLU A 140 6.18 -16.48 1.37
N THR A 141 6.18 -15.79 0.23
CA THR A 141 7.11 -16.07 -0.86
C THR A 141 8.56 -15.83 -0.43
N LEU A 142 8.84 -14.73 0.27
CA LEU A 142 10.17 -14.44 0.80
C LEU A 142 10.63 -15.52 1.78
N LEU A 143 9.74 -16.02 2.64
CA LEU A 143 10.03 -17.12 3.55
C LEU A 143 10.36 -18.40 2.80
N TRP A 144 9.55 -18.80 1.81
CA TRP A 144 9.81 -20.00 1.00
C TRP A 144 11.14 -19.92 0.25
N VAL A 145 11.44 -18.77 -0.36
CA VAL A 145 12.72 -18.52 -1.01
C VAL A 145 13.88 -18.56 0.00
N GLY A 146 13.69 -18.03 1.21
CA GLY A 146 14.68 -18.11 2.29
C GLY A 146 14.98 -19.54 2.70
N VAL A 147 13.95 -20.37 2.89
CA VAL A 147 14.10 -21.81 3.19
C VAL A 147 14.86 -22.50 2.05
N LEU A 148 14.52 -22.20 0.81
CA LEU A 148 15.21 -22.77 -0.36
C LEU A 148 16.70 -22.34 -0.40
N ALA A 149 16.99 -21.06 -0.17
CA ALA A 149 18.35 -20.53 -0.16
C ALA A 149 19.19 -21.16 0.95
N LEU A 150 18.65 -21.32 2.16
CA LEU A 150 19.30 -22.02 3.27
C LEU A 150 19.56 -23.50 2.94
N SER A 151 18.58 -24.17 2.31
CA SER A 151 18.73 -25.57 1.89
C SER A 151 19.83 -25.73 0.85
N LEU A 152 19.91 -24.82 -0.13
CA LEU A 152 20.97 -24.80 -1.14
C LEU A 152 22.34 -24.51 -0.51
N ALA A 153 22.42 -23.57 0.43
CA ALA A 153 23.65 -23.27 1.14
C ALA A 153 24.14 -24.46 1.98
N TRP A 154 23.23 -25.11 2.71
CA TRP A 154 23.51 -26.34 3.45
C TRP A 154 24.01 -27.46 2.53
N PHE A 155 23.31 -27.69 1.41
CA PHE A 155 23.72 -28.70 0.43
C PHE A 155 25.09 -28.40 -0.19
N GLY A 156 25.33 -27.14 -0.57
CA GLY A 156 26.62 -26.70 -1.11
C GLY A 156 27.77 -26.89 -0.12
N TRP A 157 27.51 -26.71 1.18
CA TRP A 157 28.46 -27.02 2.24
C TRP A 157 28.77 -28.52 2.32
N LEU A 158 27.76 -29.39 2.21
CA LEU A 158 27.95 -30.85 2.27
C LEU A 158 28.79 -31.41 1.12
N ILE A 159 28.72 -30.80 -0.07
CA ILE A 159 29.48 -31.22 -1.25
C ILE A 159 30.77 -30.41 -1.46
N GLU A 160 31.17 -29.61 -0.47
CA GLU A 160 32.38 -28.78 -0.50
C GLU A 160 32.44 -27.79 -1.69
N LEU A 161 31.28 -27.32 -2.15
CA LEU A 161 31.15 -26.32 -3.22
C LEU A 161 30.79 -24.93 -2.65
N PRO A 162 31.79 -24.12 -2.23
CA PRO A 162 31.55 -22.83 -1.54
C PRO A 162 30.88 -21.76 -2.41
N ALA A 163 30.83 -21.93 -3.74
CA ALA A 163 30.12 -21.01 -4.63
C ALA A 163 28.60 -21.06 -4.45
N ILE A 164 28.03 -22.23 -4.14
CA ILE A 164 26.58 -22.43 -4.01
C ILE A 164 26.01 -21.60 -2.85
N PRO A 165 26.57 -21.65 -1.62
CA PRO A 165 26.13 -20.78 -0.53
C PRO A 165 26.19 -19.29 -0.86
N ILE A 166 27.25 -18.83 -1.55
CA ILE A 166 27.39 -17.42 -1.95
C ILE A 166 26.30 -17.02 -2.95
N LEU A 167 26.06 -17.83 -3.99
CA LEU A 167 24.99 -17.56 -4.95
C LEU A 167 23.60 -17.57 -4.31
N ALA A 168 23.34 -18.52 -3.40
CA ALA A 168 22.09 -18.59 -2.66
C ALA A 168 21.88 -17.32 -1.81
N MET A 169 22.93 -16.87 -1.10
CA MET A 169 22.92 -15.64 -0.32
C MET A 169 22.67 -14.40 -1.18
N VAL A 170 23.44 -14.24 -2.28
CA VAL A 170 23.30 -13.12 -3.23
C VAL A 170 21.89 -13.04 -3.78
N THR A 171 21.33 -14.17 -4.21
CA THR A 171 19.98 -14.25 -4.77
C THR A 171 18.94 -13.89 -3.72
N TRP A 172 19.04 -14.45 -2.51
CA TRP A 172 18.10 -14.17 -1.42
C TRP A 172 18.13 -12.70 -0.98
N LEU A 173 19.31 -12.09 -0.88
CA LEU A 173 19.45 -10.67 -0.56
C LEU A 173 18.88 -9.76 -1.65
N GLY A 174 19.09 -10.12 -2.93
CA GLY A 174 18.44 -9.42 -4.05
C GLY A 174 16.93 -9.46 -3.98
N ILE A 175 16.36 -10.64 -3.72
CA ILE A 175 14.90 -10.81 -3.55
C ILE A 175 14.40 -10.02 -2.34
N SER A 176 15.17 -10.00 -1.24
CA SER A 176 14.85 -9.21 -0.03
C SER A 176 14.85 -7.70 -0.29
N GLY A 177 15.79 -7.21 -1.12
CA GLY A 177 15.80 -5.83 -1.59
C GLY A 177 14.58 -5.49 -2.45
N GLY A 178 14.23 -6.39 -3.37
CA GLY A 178 13.00 -6.29 -4.16
C GLY A 178 11.74 -6.25 -3.28
N TYR A 179 11.67 -7.10 -2.26
CA TYR A 179 10.59 -7.09 -1.26
C TYR A 179 10.48 -5.73 -0.56
N ALA A 180 11.58 -5.20 -0.02
CA ALA A 180 11.59 -3.91 0.68
C ALA A 180 11.13 -2.76 -0.24
N SER A 181 11.56 -2.78 -1.51
CA SER A 181 11.11 -1.83 -2.54
C SER A 181 9.59 -1.89 -2.76
N ILE A 182 9.03 -3.09 -2.95
CA ILE A 182 7.60 -3.30 -3.16
C ILE A 182 6.80 -2.95 -1.90
N ALA A 183 7.26 -3.35 -0.72
CA ALA A 183 6.60 -3.07 0.56
C ALA A 183 6.44 -1.55 0.77
N ARG A 184 7.51 -0.77 0.55
CA ARG A 184 7.45 0.70 0.62
C ARG A 184 6.49 1.30 -0.40
N ARG A 185 6.43 0.77 -1.63
CA ARG A 185 5.46 1.21 -2.66
C ARG A 185 4.02 0.94 -2.23
N SER A 186 3.76 -0.24 -1.70
CA SER A 186 2.41 -0.60 -1.25
C SER A 186 1.92 0.31 -0.12
N GLN A 187 2.81 0.70 0.80
CA GLN A 187 2.48 1.66 1.86
C GLN A 187 2.19 3.07 1.32
N ALA A 188 2.99 3.54 0.36
CA ALA A 188 2.76 4.84 -0.28
C ALA A 188 1.45 4.86 -1.07
N ALA A 189 1.11 3.78 -1.77
CA ALA A 189 -0.16 3.62 -2.47
C ALA A 189 -1.37 3.52 -1.51
N SER A 190 -1.14 3.09 -0.26
CA SER A 190 -2.14 3.02 0.80
C SER A 190 -2.39 4.35 1.54
N ALA A 191 -1.61 5.38 1.29
CA ALA A 191 -1.82 6.71 1.88
C ALA A 191 -2.68 7.57 0.95
N THR A 192 -4.01 7.58 1.14
CA THR A 192 -4.89 8.56 0.48
C THR A 192 -5.57 9.38 1.55
N ARG A 193 -5.44 10.70 1.44
CA ARG A 193 -6.03 11.60 2.41
C ARG A 193 -7.55 11.62 2.21
N PRO A 194 -8.34 11.67 3.30
CA PRO A 194 -9.75 12.02 3.21
C PRO A 194 -9.90 13.36 2.47
N GLY A 195 -10.85 13.46 1.54
CA GLY A 195 -11.11 14.70 0.79
C GLY A 195 -10.37 14.88 -0.53
N GLU A 196 -9.32 14.10 -0.81
CA GLU A 196 -8.83 13.92 -2.18
C GLU A 196 -9.79 12.96 -2.89
N ALA A 197 -10.86 13.53 -3.47
CA ALA A 197 -11.73 12.80 -4.38
C ALA A 197 -10.83 12.18 -5.46
N SER A 198 -10.58 10.88 -5.34
CA SER A 198 -9.83 10.12 -6.33
C SER A 198 -10.66 10.13 -7.61
N SER A 199 -10.45 11.12 -8.45
CA SER A 199 -11.03 11.21 -9.79
C SER A 199 -10.60 9.96 -10.56
N GLY A 200 -11.50 9.00 -10.70
CA GLY A 200 -11.39 7.81 -11.56
C GLY A 200 -10.32 6.76 -11.22
N THR A 201 -9.25 7.08 -10.50
CA THR A 201 -8.04 6.22 -10.48
C THR A 201 -7.99 5.21 -9.33
N ALA A 202 -8.66 5.46 -8.19
CA ALA A 202 -8.53 4.57 -7.03
C ALA A 202 -9.14 3.17 -7.27
N PHE A 203 -10.29 3.10 -7.94
CA PHE A 203 -10.90 1.81 -8.27
C PHE A 203 -10.10 1.08 -9.36
N GLY A 204 -9.62 1.81 -10.37
CA GLY A 204 -8.71 1.25 -11.38
C GLY A 204 -7.44 0.68 -10.76
N ASN A 205 -6.85 1.39 -9.78
CA ASN A 205 -5.67 0.92 -9.04
C ASN A 205 -5.97 -0.32 -8.19
N LEU A 206 -7.17 -0.43 -7.61
CA LEU A 206 -7.60 -1.63 -6.88
C LEU A 206 -7.73 -2.84 -7.80
N CYS A 207 -8.39 -2.68 -8.95
CA CYS A 207 -8.51 -3.74 -9.95
C CYS A 207 -7.14 -4.13 -10.52
N ALA A 208 -6.27 -3.15 -10.77
CA ALA A 208 -4.90 -3.38 -11.21
C ALA A 208 -4.07 -4.11 -10.15
N LEU A 209 -4.30 -3.85 -8.85
CA LEU A 209 -3.62 -4.53 -7.76
C LEU A 209 -4.04 -6.01 -7.66
N ASP A 210 -5.34 -6.31 -7.81
CA ASP A 210 -5.85 -7.69 -7.76
C ASP A 210 -5.36 -8.52 -8.96
N VAL A 211 -5.42 -7.96 -10.17
CA VAL A 211 -4.92 -8.63 -11.39
C VAL A 211 -3.39 -8.71 -11.40
N GLY A 212 -2.71 -7.69 -10.86
CA GLY A 212 -1.25 -7.56 -10.87
C GLY A 212 -0.50 -8.32 -9.79
N GLN A 213 -1.17 -9.04 -8.88
CA GLN A 213 -0.45 -9.71 -7.77
C GLN A 213 0.64 -10.68 -8.25
N GLY A 214 0.39 -11.38 -9.35
CA GLY A 214 1.36 -12.31 -9.94
C GLY A 214 2.60 -11.61 -10.48
N SER A 215 2.42 -10.48 -11.18
CA SER A 215 3.53 -9.71 -11.74
C SER A 215 4.37 -9.06 -10.63
N VAL A 216 3.76 -8.65 -9.51
CA VAL A 216 4.49 -8.12 -8.36
C VAL A 216 5.41 -9.18 -7.74
N VAL A 217 4.94 -10.42 -7.60
CA VAL A 217 5.79 -11.53 -7.12
C VAL A 217 6.91 -11.83 -8.12
N GLN A 218 6.60 -11.84 -9.42
CA GLN A 218 7.60 -12.05 -10.47
C GLN A 218 8.68 -10.95 -10.45
N ALA A 219 8.30 -9.69 -10.27
CA ALA A 219 9.24 -8.58 -10.13
C ALA A 219 10.17 -8.77 -8.91
N MET A 220 9.63 -9.27 -7.79
CA MET A 220 10.42 -9.60 -6.60
C MET A 220 11.45 -10.71 -6.88
N LEU A 221 11.08 -11.75 -7.65
CA LEU A 221 12.01 -12.82 -8.03
C LEU A 221 13.07 -12.32 -9.01
N LEU A 222 12.69 -11.45 -9.96
CA LEU A 222 13.61 -10.83 -10.91
C LEU A 222 14.67 -9.96 -10.21
N ALA A 223 14.34 -9.38 -9.05
CA ALA A 223 15.30 -8.68 -8.19
C ALA A 223 16.48 -9.59 -7.76
N GLY A 224 16.22 -10.88 -7.52
CA GLY A 224 17.26 -11.87 -7.27
C GLY A 224 18.18 -12.08 -8.46
N LEU A 225 17.61 -12.17 -9.67
CA LEU A 225 18.39 -12.28 -10.90
C LEU A 225 19.29 -11.05 -11.10
N PHE A 226 18.76 -9.83 -10.85
CA PHE A 226 19.57 -8.62 -10.93
C PHE A 226 20.72 -8.61 -9.92
N ALA A 227 20.53 -9.15 -8.72
CA ALA A 227 21.61 -9.29 -7.75
C ALA A 227 22.69 -10.28 -8.21
N VAL A 228 22.32 -11.37 -8.89
CA VAL A 228 23.29 -12.32 -9.48
C VAL A 228 24.07 -11.66 -10.61
N VAL A 229 23.42 -10.91 -11.49
CA VAL A 229 24.09 -10.14 -12.55
C VAL A 229 25.03 -9.09 -11.94
N ALA A 230 24.57 -8.37 -10.91
CA ALA A 230 25.40 -7.39 -10.20
C ALA A 230 26.62 -8.04 -9.52
N TYR A 231 26.46 -9.24 -8.94
CA TYR A 231 27.56 -10.03 -8.43
C TYR A 231 28.59 -10.36 -9.53
N GLY A 232 28.15 -10.82 -10.70
CA GLY A 232 29.06 -11.06 -11.83
C GLY A 232 29.82 -9.82 -12.30
N LEU A 233 29.14 -8.65 -12.32
CA LEU A 233 29.76 -7.37 -12.66
C LEU A 233 30.78 -6.88 -11.61
N LEU A 234 30.51 -7.11 -10.32
CA LEU A 234 31.46 -6.82 -9.25
C LEU A 234 32.65 -7.78 -9.30
N ALA A 235 32.38 -9.05 -9.55
CA ALA A 235 33.38 -10.10 -9.57
C ALA A 235 34.33 -10.03 -10.78
N SER A 236 33.88 -9.46 -11.90
CA SER A 236 34.72 -9.20 -13.08
C SER A 236 35.71 -8.04 -12.88
N GLY A 237 35.52 -7.22 -11.84
CA GLY A 237 36.33 -6.02 -11.61
C GLY A 237 36.01 -4.85 -12.55
N LEU A 238 35.02 -4.97 -13.44
CA LEU A 238 34.66 -3.93 -14.42
C LEU A 238 34.33 -2.59 -13.75
N LEU A 239 33.58 -2.63 -12.64
CA LEU A 239 33.23 -1.44 -11.86
C LEU A 239 34.45 -0.79 -11.19
N GLY A 240 35.43 -1.59 -10.78
CA GLY A 240 36.68 -1.10 -10.18
C GLY A 240 37.64 -0.48 -11.18
N GLN A 241 37.55 -0.85 -12.46
CA GLN A 241 38.29 -0.19 -13.54
C GLN A 241 37.63 1.13 -13.96
N LEU A 242 36.29 1.21 -13.86
CA LEU A 242 35.52 2.40 -14.26
C LEU A 242 35.52 3.49 -13.17
N LEU A 243 35.63 3.10 -11.90
CA LEU A 243 35.72 4.00 -10.75
C LEU A 243 37.16 4.02 -10.25
N GLN A 244 37.78 5.21 -10.23
CA GLN A 244 39.20 5.40 -9.87
C GLN A 244 39.63 4.56 -8.63
N GLU A 245 40.83 3.97 -8.73
CA GLU A 245 41.37 2.89 -7.88
C GLU A 245 41.34 3.15 -6.35
N GLY A 246 41.22 4.41 -5.91
CA GLY A 246 41.25 4.77 -4.49
C GLY A 246 39.97 4.46 -3.70
N VAL A 247 38.80 4.42 -4.36
CA VAL A 247 37.49 4.21 -3.69
C VAL A 247 37.15 2.71 -3.59
N THR A 248 37.85 1.87 -4.34
CA THR A 248 37.35 0.53 -4.68
C THR A 248 37.56 -0.50 -3.58
N ASN A 249 38.69 -0.45 -2.87
CA ASN A 249 39.02 -1.45 -1.85
C ASN A 249 38.15 -1.35 -0.58
N THR A 250 37.64 -0.16 -0.27
CA THR A 250 36.81 0.07 0.92
C THR A 250 35.34 -0.25 0.67
N LEU A 251 34.80 0.08 -0.50
CA LEU A 251 33.36 -0.03 -0.78
C LEU A 251 32.97 -1.28 -1.58
N PHE A 252 33.86 -1.82 -2.41
CA PHE A 252 33.55 -3.00 -3.22
C PHE A 252 34.13 -4.28 -2.58
N PRO A 253 33.43 -5.42 -2.74
CA PRO A 253 33.96 -6.71 -2.33
C PRO A 253 35.17 -7.09 -3.20
N GLN A 254 36.22 -7.60 -2.57
CA GLN A 254 37.33 -8.24 -3.28
C GLN A 254 37.08 -9.75 -3.45
N PHE A 255 37.50 -10.29 -4.60
CA PHE A 255 37.32 -11.69 -4.93
C PHE A 255 38.64 -12.42 -5.13
N SER A 256 38.69 -13.66 -4.67
CA SER A 256 39.75 -14.63 -4.97
C SER A 256 39.69 -15.05 -6.44
N PRO A 257 40.83 -15.50 -7.01
CA PRO A 257 40.84 -16.08 -8.36
C PRO A 257 39.84 -17.25 -8.49
N LEU A 258 39.47 -17.54 -9.74
CA LEU A 258 38.43 -18.51 -10.09
C LEU A 258 38.63 -19.85 -9.37
N ASN A 259 37.54 -20.37 -8.80
CA ASN A 259 37.49 -21.72 -8.24
C ASN A 259 37.13 -22.76 -9.32
N GLU A 260 36.97 -24.01 -8.91
CA GLU A 260 36.62 -25.15 -9.77
C GLU A 260 35.30 -24.96 -10.57
N LEU A 261 34.38 -24.13 -10.04
CA LEU A 261 33.10 -23.80 -10.66
C LEU A 261 33.16 -22.55 -11.56
N GLY A 262 34.33 -21.91 -11.68
CA GLY A 262 34.50 -20.68 -12.44
C GLY A 262 33.81 -19.46 -11.82
N LEU A 263 33.50 -19.50 -10.51
CA LEU A 263 32.83 -18.40 -9.81
C LEU A 263 33.75 -17.76 -8.76
N PRO A 264 34.01 -16.44 -8.81
CA PRO A 264 34.92 -15.79 -7.87
C PRO A 264 34.34 -15.75 -6.45
N LEU A 265 35.09 -16.21 -5.46
CA LEU A 265 34.67 -16.19 -4.05
C LEU A 265 35.16 -14.92 -3.35
N PRO A 266 34.40 -14.32 -2.42
CA PRO A 266 34.90 -13.21 -1.60
C PRO A 266 36.19 -13.61 -0.84
N LYS A 267 37.20 -12.72 -0.80
CA LYS A 267 38.50 -13.03 -0.17
C LYS A 267 38.41 -13.16 1.35
N ALA A 268 37.58 -12.33 1.98
CA ALA A 268 37.43 -12.28 3.42
C ALA A 268 35.96 -12.06 3.84
N GLY A 269 35.66 -12.27 5.12
CA GLY A 269 34.32 -12.04 5.67
C GLY A 269 33.82 -10.60 5.48
N ASN A 270 34.71 -9.60 5.47
CA ASN A 270 34.34 -8.21 5.17
C ASN A 270 33.80 -8.06 3.73
N ASP A 271 34.37 -8.78 2.77
CA ASP A 271 33.90 -8.75 1.39
C ASP A 271 32.55 -9.46 1.22
N VAL A 272 32.24 -10.47 2.04
CA VAL A 272 30.90 -11.06 2.13
C VAL A 272 29.88 -10.02 2.60
N ALA A 273 30.21 -9.21 3.60
CA ALA A 273 29.33 -8.15 4.09
C ALA A 273 29.09 -7.06 3.03
N LYS A 274 30.15 -6.60 2.35
CA LYS A 274 30.03 -5.64 1.24
C LYS A 274 29.18 -6.20 0.10
N LEU A 275 29.44 -7.44 -0.32
CA LEU A 275 28.66 -8.13 -1.34
C LEU A 275 27.19 -8.22 -0.93
N SER A 276 26.92 -8.52 0.34
CA SER A 276 25.55 -8.59 0.85
C SER A 276 24.79 -7.29 0.70
N VAL A 277 25.43 -6.16 1.05
CA VAL A 277 24.86 -4.82 0.86
C VAL A 277 24.58 -4.54 -0.62
N TRP A 278 25.54 -4.81 -1.49
CA TRP A 278 25.38 -4.57 -2.93
C TRP A 278 24.32 -5.48 -3.57
N SER A 279 24.22 -6.74 -3.18
CA SER A 279 23.16 -7.65 -3.64
C SER A 279 21.78 -7.17 -3.21
N PHE A 280 21.64 -6.70 -1.96
CA PHE A 280 20.40 -6.10 -1.50
C PHE A 280 20.03 -4.85 -2.30
N LEU A 281 20.99 -3.95 -2.54
CA LEU A 281 20.77 -2.73 -3.33
C LEU A 281 20.43 -3.04 -4.80
N ALA A 282 21.08 -4.03 -5.40
CA ALA A 282 20.76 -4.49 -6.75
C ALA A 282 19.32 -5.00 -6.87
N GLY A 283 18.72 -5.47 -5.78
CA GLY A 283 17.30 -5.82 -5.71
C GLY A 283 16.34 -4.65 -5.99
N PHE A 284 16.80 -3.40 -5.88
CA PHE A 284 16.02 -2.21 -6.23
C PHE A 284 16.10 -1.85 -7.74
N ALA A 285 16.92 -2.57 -8.52
CA ALA A 285 17.20 -2.25 -9.92
C ALA A 285 15.97 -2.34 -10.84
N GLU A 286 14.92 -3.07 -10.45
CA GLU A 286 13.62 -3.09 -11.12
C GLU A 286 13.04 -1.68 -11.38
N ARG A 287 13.39 -0.68 -10.55
CA ARG A 287 13.01 0.73 -10.77
C ARG A 287 14.07 1.54 -11.50
N LEU A 288 15.34 1.22 -11.29
CA LEU A 288 16.44 1.99 -11.86
C LEU A 288 16.44 1.90 -13.39
N VAL A 289 16.10 0.76 -13.97
CA VAL A 289 16.10 0.63 -15.44
C VAL A 289 14.98 1.47 -16.08
N PRO A 290 13.69 1.33 -15.69
CA PRO A 290 12.63 2.17 -16.26
C PRO A 290 12.77 3.64 -15.92
N ASP A 291 13.05 4.01 -14.66
CA ASP A 291 13.13 5.41 -14.24
C ASP A 291 14.29 6.16 -14.91
N VAL A 292 15.41 5.47 -15.19
CA VAL A 292 16.54 6.06 -15.93
C VAL A 292 16.19 6.20 -17.42
N LEU A 293 15.54 5.19 -18.02
CA LEU A 293 15.10 5.26 -19.41
C LEU A 293 14.04 6.37 -19.63
N ASP A 294 13.08 6.52 -18.72
CA ASP A 294 12.06 7.57 -18.76
C ASP A 294 12.66 8.97 -18.59
N LYS A 295 13.67 9.12 -17.73
CA LYS A 295 14.40 10.39 -17.59
C LYS A 295 15.25 10.72 -18.82
N LEU A 296 15.85 9.72 -19.47
CA LEU A 296 16.63 9.91 -20.70
C LEU A 296 15.71 10.23 -21.88
N SER A 297 14.58 9.53 -22.02
CA SER A 297 13.61 9.76 -23.09
C SER A 297 12.84 11.08 -22.91
N GLY A 298 12.45 11.43 -21.68
CA GLY A 298 11.81 12.70 -21.35
C GLY A 298 12.72 13.92 -21.51
N LYS A 299 14.03 13.77 -21.22
CA LYS A 299 15.02 14.82 -21.53
C LYS A 299 15.23 15.01 -23.03
N SER A 300 15.07 13.96 -23.83
CA SER A 300 15.17 14.06 -25.30
C SER A 300 14.02 14.88 -25.88
N LYS A 301 12.77 14.64 -25.44
CA LYS A 301 11.60 15.40 -25.89
C LYS A 301 11.63 16.88 -25.48
N ASN A 302 12.02 17.19 -24.25
CA ASN A 302 12.13 18.59 -23.79
C ASN A 302 13.24 19.39 -24.51
N LYS A 303 14.19 18.71 -25.16
CA LYS A 303 15.26 19.37 -25.92
C LYS A 303 14.82 19.74 -27.34
N GLU A 304 13.97 18.93 -27.97
CA GLU A 304 13.38 19.21 -29.28
C GLU A 304 12.32 20.34 -29.21
N GLU A 305 11.48 20.37 -28.17
CA GLU A 305 10.50 21.46 -28.00
C GLU A 305 11.16 22.83 -27.78
N LYS A 306 12.31 22.87 -27.09
CA LYS A 306 13.09 24.12 -26.92
C LYS A 306 13.87 24.55 -28.16
N GLN A 307 14.14 23.64 -29.11
CA GLN A 307 14.81 23.97 -30.38
C GLN A 307 13.83 24.46 -31.45
N ASN A 308 12.56 24.08 -31.38
CA ASN A 308 11.52 24.53 -32.31
C ASN A 308 10.78 25.80 -31.85
N SER A 309 11.14 26.36 -30.69
CA SER A 309 10.51 27.57 -30.11
C SER A 309 11.47 28.76 -29.97
N GLY A 310 12.66 28.68 -30.59
CA GLY A 310 13.60 29.80 -30.76
C GLY A 310 13.92 30.02 -32.23
#